data_AF-A0A067M7F7-F1
#
_entry.id   AF-A0A067M7F7-F1
#
_cell.length_a   1.000
_cell.length_b   1.000
_cell.length_c   1.000
_cell.angle_alpha   90.00
_cell.angle_beta   90.00
_cell.angle_gamma   90.00
#
_symmetry.space_group_name_H-M   'P 1'
#
loop_
_entity.id
_entity.type
_entity.pdbx_description
1 polymer ?
#
loop_
_entity_poly.entity_id
_entity_poly.type
_entity_poly.pdbx_seq_one_letter_code
_entity_poly.pdbx_strand_id
1 'polypeptide(L)'
;MAERSLIFWKGIADIIVGGILTFKPSIIYDSPVPLYISNVTGLHRSDPTTAPGFNQAIAIMVAAIGIGHVRASRSHSRDAHATMLLMNVTWSALCLLTCYVNRDIGSATMLMTGINHLAFSTAMFLTSKIRVSDLFAAIDASSGGKRTR
;
A
#
# COMPACT_ATOMS: atom_id res chain seq x y z
N MET A 1 11.36 -18.12 3.53
CA MET A 1 11.49 -17.35 4.79
C MET A 1 11.51 -15.86 4.52
N ALA A 2 12.36 -15.37 3.59
CA ALA A 2 12.45 -13.95 3.23
C ALA A 2 11.10 -13.27 2.91
N GLU A 3 10.26 -13.87 2.06
CA GLU A 3 8.92 -13.36 1.71
C GLU A 3 8.05 -13.05 2.93
N ARG A 4 7.92 -14.01 3.86
CA ARG A 4 7.09 -13.84 5.06
C ARG A 4 7.62 -12.74 5.97
N SER A 5 8.93 -12.68 6.13
CA SER A 5 9.58 -11.60 6.88
C SER A 5 9.31 -10.24 6.24
N LEU A 6 9.36 -10.15 4.90
CA LEU A 6 9.06 -8.91 4.18
C LEU A 6 7.60 -8.49 4.34
N ILE A 7 6.65 -9.42 4.17
CA ILE A 7 5.21 -9.16 4.37
C ILE A 7 4.95 -8.72 5.81
N PHE A 8 5.56 -9.38 6.79
CA PHE A 8 5.41 -9.02 8.21
C PHE A 8 5.91 -7.60 8.48
N TRP A 9 7.15 -7.28 8.08
CA TRP A 9 7.74 -5.97 8.34
C TRP A 9 7.05 -4.84 7.60
N LYS A 10 6.59 -5.07 6.36
CA LYS A 10 5.73 -4.12 5.65
C LYS A 10 4.43 -3.87 6.41
N GLY A 11 3.81 -4.92 6.96
CA GLY A 11 2.59 -4.79 7.77
C GLY A 11 2.81 -3.95 9.04
N ILE A 12 3.92 -4.18 9.75
CA ILE A 12 4.29 -3.36 10.90
C ILE A 12 4.54 -1.90 10.49
N ALA A 13 5.24 -1.66 9.38
CA ALA A 13 5.48 -0.32 8.87
C ALA A 13 4.16 0.41 8.54
N ASP A 14 3.19 -0.27 7.91
CA ASP A 14 1.88 0.30 7.59
C ASP A 14 1.08 0.64 8.86
N ILE A 15 1.11 -0.22 9.88
CA ILE A 15 0.46 0.08 11.17
C ILE A 15 1.09 1.33 11.81
N ILE A 16 2.41 1.46 11.79
CA ILE A 16 3.11 2.63 12.29
C ILE A 16 2.75 3.88 11.49
N VAL A 17 2.76 3.79 10.15
CA VAL A 17 2.36 4.89 9.25
C VAL A 17 0.93 5.31 9.52
N GLY A 18 -0.01 4.38 9.66
CA GLY A 18 -1.40 4.67 10.03
C GLY A 18 -1.52 5.35 11.39
N GLY A 19 -0.71 4.93 12.38
CA GLY A 19 -0.61 5.63 13.66
C GLY A 19 -0.10 7.06 13.53
N ILE A 20 0.98 7.27 12.76
CA ILE A 20 1.52 8.61 12.50
C ILE A 20 0.48 9.48 11.81
N LEU A 21 -0.21 8.97 10.78
CA LEU A 21 -1.26 9.70 10.07
C LEU A 21 -2.44 10.08 10.98
N THR A 22 -2.76 9.22 11.96
CA THR A 22 -3.85 9.47 12.92
C THR A 22 -3.51 10.60 13.88
N PHE A 23 -2.30 10.61 14.44
CA PHE A 23 -1.96 11.52 15.53
C PHE A 23 -1.17 12.75 15.10
N LYS A 24 -0.32 12.62 14.08
CA LYS A 24 0.58 13.69 13.62
C LYS A 24 0.96 13.50 12.14
N PRO A 25 0.00 13.69 11.21
CA PRO A 25 0.22 13.46 9.79
C PRO A 25 1.36 14.32 9.22
N SER A 26 1.60 15.52 9.76
CA SER A 26 2.71 16.41 9.33
C SER A 26 4.08 15.72 9.31
N ILE A 27 4.32 14.71 10.17
CA ILE A 27 5.57 13.92 10.12
C ILE A 27 5.80 13.30 8.74
N ILE A 28 4.75 12.87 8.05
CA ILE A 28 4.84 12.26 6.71
C ILE A 28 4.73 13.33 5.63
N TYR A 29 3.71 14.19 5.72
CA TYR A 29 3.39 15.17 4.67
C TYR A 29 4.48 16.24 4.50
N ASP A 30 5.10 16.66 5.61
CA ASP A 30 6.18 17.66 5.61
C ASP A 30 7.58 17.03 5.63
N SER A 31 7.68 15.72 5.43
CA SER A 31 8.97 15.05 5.40
C SER A 31 9.82 15.46 4.18
N PRO A 32 11.14 15.21 4.21
CA PRO A 32 12.02 15.55 3.09
C PRO A 32 11.65 14.86 1.76
N VAL A 33 10.97 13.70 1.82
CA VAL A 33 10.68 12.89 0.63
C VAL A 33 9.59 13.53 -0.25
N PRO A 34 8.38 13.89 0.24
CA PRO A 34 7.42 14.66 -0.54
C PRO A 34 7.96 16.02 -1.00
N LEU A 35 8.82 16.67 -0.19
CA LEU A 35 9.48 17.92 -0.61
C LEU A 35 10.37 17.70 -1.83
N TYR A 36 11.25 16.69 -1.78
CA TYR A 36 12.11 16.35 -2.91
C TYR A 36 11.30 15.97 -4.15
N ILE A 37 10.28 15.11 -3.99
CA ILE A 37 9.41 14.70 -5.10
C ILE A 37 8.67 15.91 -5.68
N SER A 38 8.16 16.81 -4.85
CA SER A 38 7.50 18.04 -5.30
C SER A 38 8.46 18.91 -6.13
N ASN A 39 9.69 19.10 -5.67
CA ASN A 39 10.70 19.88 -6.39
C ASN A 39 11.10 19.27 -7.73
N VAL A 40 11.21 17.94 -7.82
CA VAL A 40 11.62 17.25 -9.05
C VAL A 40 10.47 17.12 -10.05
N THR A 41 9.26 16.87 -9.56
CA THR A 41 8.12 16.54 -10.43
C THR A 41 7.23 17.74 -10.71
N GLY A 42 7.26 18.77 -9.88
CA GLY A 42 6.31 19.89 -9.91
C GLY A 42 4.93 19.54 -9.34
N LEU A 43 4.75 18.36 -8.74
CA LEU A 43 3.50 18.02 -8.05
C LEU A 43 3.36 18.82 -6.76
N HIS A 44 2.14 19.24 -6.43
CA HIS A 44 1.87 19.95 -5.19
C HIS A 44 2.11 19.03 -3.97
N ARG A 45 2.48 19.62 -2.83
CA ARG A 45 2.52 18.90 -1.56
C ARG A 45 1.13 18.91 -0.95
N SER A 46 0.67 17.77 -0.45
CA SER A 46 -0.59 17.70 0.26
C SER A 46 -0.48 18.40 1.62
N ASP A 47 -1.48 19.19 1.98
CA ASP A 47 -1.59 19.83 3.29
C ASP A 47 -2.48 18.97 4.22
N PRO A 48 -1.95 18.47 5.35
CA PRO A 48 -2.70 17.61 6.25
C PRO A 48 -3.87 18.33 6.96
N THR A 49 -3.93 19.67 6.92
CA THR A 49 -4.98 20.47 7.57
C THR A 49 -6.19 20.74 6.68
N THR A 50 -6.05 20.60 5.36
CA THR A 50 -7.13 20.92 4.40
C THR A 50 -8.32 19.95 4.51
N ALA A 51 -8.06 18.67 4.77
CA ALA A 51 -9.09 17.62 4.80
C ALA A 51 -8.83 16.58 5.92
N PRO A 52 -9.00 16.96 7.20
CA PRO A 52 -8.62 16.10 8.33
C PRO A 52 -9.38 14.77 8.38
N GLY A 53 -10.68 14.76 8.04
CA GLY A 53 -11.47 13.52 7.99
C GLY A 53 -11.00 12.55 6.90
N PHE A 54 -10.56 13.07 5.75
CA PHE A 54 -9.99 12.26 4.68
C PHE A 54 -8.64 11.65 5.10
N ASN A 55 -7.79 12.44 5.76
CA ASN A 55 -6.53 11.95 6.31
C ASN A 55 -6.73 10.85 7.36
N GLN A 56 -7.76 10.99 8.21
CA GLN A 56 -8.12 9.96 9.17
C GLN A 56 -8.62 8.67 8.48
N ALA A 57 -9.40 8.80 7.40
CA ALA A 57 -9.83 7.63 6.63
C ALA A 57 -8.64 6.89 6.00
N ILE A 58 -7.66 7.61 5.42
CA ILE A 58 -6.43 7.02 4.91
C ILE A 58 -5.65 6.32 6.03
N ALA A 59 -5.51 6.98 7.19
CA ALA A 59 -4.81 6.41 8.34
C ALA A 59 -5.40 5.05 8.77
N ILE A 60 -6.73 4.97 8.86
CA ILE A 60 -7.46 3.74 9.20
C ILE A 60 -7.24 2.67 8.12
N MET A 61 -7.36 3.03 6.84
CA MET A 61 -7.15 2.09 5.74
C MET A 61 -5.74 1.50 5.75
N VAL A 62 -4.71 2.34 5.88
CA VAL A 62 -3.31 1.90 5.90
C VAL A 62 -3.05 0.99 7.10
N ALA A 63 -3.55 1.35 8.29
CA ALA A 63 -3.42 0.48 9.47
C ALA A 63 -4.14 -0.87 9.29
N ALA A 64 -5.35 -0.88 8.73
CA ALA A 64 -6.10 -2.10 8.46
C ALA A 64 -5.38 -3.03 7.47
N ILE A 65 -4.83 -2.46 6.39
CA ILE A 65 -3.99 -3.19 5.42
C ILE A 65 -2.74 -3.75 6.10
N GLY A 66 -2.13 -2.99 7.00
CA GLY A 66 -0.98 -3.43 7.79
C GLY A 66 -1.29 -4.63 8.68
N ILE A 67 -2.45 -4.64 9.35
CA ILE A 67 -2.92 -5.82 10.11
C ILE A 67 -3.14 -7.02 9.17
N GLY A 68 -3.70 -6.79 7.98
CA GLY A 68 -3.83 -7.79 6.93
C GLY A 68 -2.49 -8.45 6.57
N HIS A 69 -1.45 -7.65 6.35
CA HIS A 69 -0.10 -8.14 6.10
C HIS A 69 0.46 -8.96 7.27
N VAL A 70 0.32 -8.48 8.51
CA VAL A 70 0.77 -9.23 9.70
C VAL A 70 0.06 -10.58 9.81
N ARG A 71 -1.23 -10.65 9.50
CA ARG A 71 -1.95 -11.94 9.50
C ARG A 71 -1.55 -12.83 8.33
N ALA A 72 -1.40 -12.27 7.14
CA ALA A 72 -0.97 -13.00 5.95
C ALA A 72 0.42 -13.61 6.13
N SER A 73 1.39 -12.88 6.68
CA SER A 73 2.76 -13.38 6.91
C SER A 73 2.85 -14.59 7.85
N ARG A 74 1.86 -14.76 8.74
CA ARG A 74 1.72 -15.92 9.64
C ARG A 74 0.97 -17.08 8.97
N SER A 75 0.35 -16.84 7.82
CA SER A 75 -0.32 -17.86 7.03
C SER A 75 0.69 -18.69 6.23
N HIS A 76 0.30 -19.91 5.90
CA HIS A 76 0.97 -20.73 4.89
C HIS A 76 0.28 -20.65 3.51
N SER A 77 -0.82 -19.91 3.41
CA SER A 77 -1.58 -19.73 2.17
C SER A 77 -0.86 -18.79 1.21
N ARG A 78 -0.61 -19.29 -0.01
CA ARG A 78 -0.10 -18.46 -1.13
C ARG A 78 -1.12 -17.42 -1.55
N ASP A 79 -2.41 -17.76 -1.51
CA ASP A 79 -3.48 -16.84 -1.87
C ASP A 79 -3.47 -15.62 -0.95
N ALA A 80 -3.30 -15.81 0.37
CA ALA A 80 -3.21 -14.70 1.31
C ALA A 80 -2.04 -13.76 0.99
N HIS A 81 -0.89 -14.31 0.58
CA HIS A 81 0.26 -13.50 0.17
C HIS A 81 0.02 -12.81 -1.18
N ALA A 82 -0.57 -13.52 -2.15
CA ALA A 82 -0.95 -13.00 -3.44
C ALA A 82 -1.96 -11.84 -3.31
N THR A 83 -2.92 -11.95 -2.40
CA THR A 83 -3.85 -10.86 -2.06
C THR A 83 -3.09 -9.63 -1.55
N MET A 84 -2.16 -9.78 -0.60
CA MET A 84 -1.39 -8.64 -0.09
C MET A 84 -0.53 -7.98 -1.19
N LEU A 85 0.08 -8.80 -2.06
CA LEU A 85 0.80 -8.31 -3.22
C LEU A 85 -0.13 -7.53 -4.17
N LEU A 86 -1.30 -8.08 -4.51
CA LEU A 86 -2.27 -7.43 -5.39
C LEU A 86 -2.80 -6.11 -4.80
N MET A 87 -3.01 -6.05 -3.48
CA MET A 87 -3.41 -4.81 -2.82
C MET A 87 -2.34 -3.73 -2.97
N ASN A 88 -1.06 -4.07 -2.79
CA ASN A 88 0.04 -3.11 -2.99
C ASN A 88 0.20 -2.71 -4.46
N VAL A 89 0.08 -3.65 -5.41
CA VAL A 89 0.12 -3.36 -6.85
C VAL A 89 -1.02 -2.40 -7.23
N THR A 90 -2.24 -2.67 -6.75
CA THR A 90 -3.41 -1.82 -7.02
C THR A 90 -3.20 -0.41 -6.46
N TRP A 91 -2.76 -0.30 -5.20
CA TRP A 91 -2.47 0.99 -4.58
C TRP A 91 -1.44 1.78 -5.37
N SER A 92 -0.35 1.12 -5.74
CA SER A 92 0.73 1.71 -6.53
C SER A 92 0.23 2.19 -7.89
N ALA A 93 -0.44 1.31 -8.65
CA ALA A 93 -0.92 1.61 -9.99
C ALA A 93 -1.88 2.81 -9.98
N LEU A 94 -2.84 2.85 -9.05
CA LEU A 94 -3.80 3.96 -8.96
C LEU A 94 -3.11 5.27 -8.56
N CYS A 95 -2.16 5.25 -7.62
CA CYS A 95 -1.41 6.46 -7.24
C CYS A 95 -0.58 7.00 -8.41
N LEU A 96 0.18 6.13 -9.07
CA LEU A 96 1.05 6.51 -10.19
C LEU A 96 0.23 7.01 -11.38
N LEU A 97 -0.86 6.32 -11.72
CA LEU A 97 -1.76 6.73 -12.79
C LEU A 97 -2.43 8.06 -12.48
N THR A 98 -2.89 8.27 -11.25
CA THR A 98 -3.47 9.56 -10.85
C THR A 98 -2.44 10.69 -10.98
N CYS A 99 -1.22 10.49 -10.48
CA CYS A 99 -0.15 11.48 -10.59
C CYS A 99 0.27 11.76 -12.04
N TYR A 100 0.10 10.80 -12.94
CA TYR A 100 0.43 10.95 -14.35
C TYR A 100 -0.70 11.62 -15.15
N VAL A 101 -1.95 11.15 -14.97
CA VAL A 101 -3.11 11.55 -15.78
C VAL A 101 -3.78 12.82 -15.25
N ASN A 102 -3.89 12.97 -13.93
CA ASN A 102 -4.57 14.10 -13.30
C ASN A 102 -3.67 14.73 -12.24
N ARG A 103 -2.80 15.64 -12.70
CA ARG A 103 -1.80 16.31 -11.88
C ARG A 103 -2.39 17.30 -10.87
N ASP A 104 -3.64 17.70 -11.04
CA ASP A 104 -4.35 18.58 -10.10
C ASP A 104 -4.79 17.80 -8.85
N ILE A 105 -5.17 16.53 -9.02
CA ILE A 105 -5.51 15.61 -7.92
C ILE A 105 -4.25 14.91 -7.38
N GLY A 106 -3.32 14.57 -8.25
CA GLY A 106 -2.06 13.93 -7.90
C GLY A 106 -1.18 14.84 -7.05
N SER A 107 -0.53 14.27 -6.03
CA SER A 107 0.34 15.02 -5.13
C SER A 107 1.69 14.33 -4.93
N ALA A 108 2.67 15.07 -4.44
CA ALA A 108 3.99 14.52 -4.12
C ALA A 108 3.90 13.41 -3.06
N THR A 109 3.00 13.54 -2.08
CA THR A 109 2.73 12.49 -1.08
C THR A 109 2.08 11.25 -1.71
N MET A 110 1.17 11.44 -2.67
CA MET A 110 0.55 10.35 -3.43
C MET A 110 1.59 9.60 -4.30
N LEU A 111 2.48 10.33 -4.98
CA LEU A 111 3.55 9.73 -5.75
C LEU A 111 4.55 8.98 -4.86
N MET A 112 4.92 9.55 -3.71
CA MET A 112 5.75 8.87 -2.71
C MET A 112 5.16 7.52 -2.28
N THR A 113 3.88 7.50 -1.89
CA THR A 113 3.24 6.24 -1.48
C THR A 113 3.12 5.26 -2.65
N GLY A 114 2.80 5.75 -3.86
CA GLY A 114 2.75 4.94 -5.07
C GLY A 114 4.09 4.22 -5.35
N ILE A 115 5.21 4.94 -5.25
CA ILE A 115 6.57 4.38 -5.40
C ILE A 115 6.89 3.39 -4.28
N ASN A 116 6.56 3.72 -3.03
CA ASN A 116 6.78 2.83 -1.89
C ASN A 116 6.06 1.48 -2.07
N HIS A 117 4.77 1.52 -2.42
CA HIS A 117 3.99 0.31 -2.68
C HIS A 117 4.51 -0.44 -3.91
N LEU A 118 5.02 0.24 -4.95
CA LEU A 118 5.66 -0.41 -6.10
C LEU A 118 6.90 -1.20 -5.68
N ALA A 119 7.79 -0.56 -4.90
CA ALA A 119 9.03 -1.15 -4.43
C ALA A 119 8.75 -2.40 -3.58
N PHE A 120 7.82 -2.30 -2.62
CA PHE A 120 7.43 -3.46 -1.81
C PHE A 120 6.73 -4.54 -2.63
N SER A 121 5.85 -4.20 -3.57
CA SER A 121 5.21 -5.18 -4.46
C SER A 121 6.25 -5.93 -5.29
N THR A 122 7.22 -5.21 -5.84
CA THR A 122 8.30 -5.79 -6.64
C THR A 122 9.16 -6.71 -5.77
N ALA A 123 9.56 -6.25 -4.58
CA ALA A 123 10.33 -7.07 -3.65
C ALA A 123 9.55 -8.32 -3.19
N MET A 124 8.25 -8.19 -2.91
CA MET A 124 7.38 -9.33 -2.58
C MET A 124 7.32 -10.31 -3.73
N PHE A 125 7.04 -9.86 -4.95
CA PHE A 125 6.98 -10.72 -6.12
C PHE A 125 8.29 -11.48 -6.33
N LEU A 126 9.43 -10.77 -6.31
CA LEU A 126 10.76 -11.36 -6.54
C LEU A 126 11.22 -12.32 -5.44
N THR A 127 10.82 -12.09 -4.18
CA THR A 127 11.22 -12.94 -3.05
C THR A 127 10.23 -14.05 -2.73
N SER A 128 9.04 -13.99 -3.32
CA SER A 128 7.98 -14.98 -3.16
C SER A 128 8.11 -16.13 -4.17
N LYS A 129 7.37 -17.21 -3.92
CA LYS A 129 7.12 -18.26 -4.92
C LYS A 129 5.79 -18.06 -5.65
N ILE A 130 5.23 -16.86 -5.62
CA ILE A 130 3.95 -16.50 -6.24
C ILE A 130 4.14 -16.44 -7.75
N ARG A 131 3.26 -17.14 -8.47
CA ARG A 131 3.18 -17.10 -9.92
C ARG A 131 2.05 -16.15 -10.35
N VAL A 132 2.09 -15.70 -11.59
CA VAL A 132 1.00 -14.89 -12.17
C VAL A 132 -0.36 -15.61 -12.07
N SER A 133 -0.39 -16.94 -12.21
CA SER A 133 -1.61 -17.74 -12.01
C SER A 133 -2.18 -17.64 -10.60
N ASP A 134 -1.32 -17.53 -9.58
CA ASP A 134 -1.75 -17.39 -8.18
C ASP A 134 -2.41 -16.01 -7.95
N LEU A 135 -2.03 -14.99 -8.73
CA LEU A 135 -2.66 -13.68 -8.71
C LEU A 135 -4.10 -13.75 -9.25
N PHE A 136 -4.31 -14.42 -10.39
CA PHE A 136 -5.64 -14.63 -10.95
C PHE A 136 -6.51 -15.49 -10.02
N ALA A 137 -5.95 -16.56 -9.46
CA ALA A 137 -6.66 -17.41 -8.50
C ALA A 137 -7.11 -16.62 -7.25
N ALA A 138 -6.28 -15.69 -6.74
CA ALA A 138 -6.66 -14.84 -5.62
C ALA A 138 -7.82 -13.88 -5.94
N ILE A 139 -8.00 -13.50 -7.21
CA ILE A 139 -9.14 -12.70 -7.68
C ILE A 139 -10.37 -13.61 -7.84
N ASP A 140 -10.20 -14.80 -8.43
CA ASP A 140 -11.29 -15.72 -8.75
C ASP A 140 -11.84 -16.45 -7.53
N ALA A 141 -11.05 -16.67 -6.47
CA ALA A 141 -11.45 -17.40 -5.28
C ALA A 141 -12.65 -16.77 -4.55
N SER A 142 -13.00 -15.50 -4.81
CA SER A 142 -14.23 -14.88 -4.30
C SER A 142 -15.51 -15.31 -5.04
N SER A 143 -15.40 -16.00 -6.19
CA SER A 143 -16.54 -16.44 -7.02
C SER A 143 -16.98 -17.89 -6.75
N GLY A 144 -16.17 -18.67 -6.03
CA GLY A 144 -16.37 -20.11 -5.79
C GLY A 144 -17.11 -20.44 -4.49
N GLY A 145 -18.29 -19.87 -4.28
CA GLY A 145 -19.19 -20.24 -3.18
C GLY A 145 -19.82 -21.63 -3.39
N LYS A 146 -19.04 -22.71 -3.25
CA LYS A 146 -19.58 -24.03 -2.90
C LYS A 146 -18.96 -24.50 -1.59
N ARG A 147 -19.61 -24.10 -0.49
CA ARG A 147 -19.58 -24.88 0.74
C ARG A 147 -20.21 -26.23 0.44
N THR A 148 -19.39 -27.25 0.22
CA THR A 148 -19.83 -28.64 0.36
C THR A 148 -19.50 -29.12 1.76
N ARG A 149 -20.57 -29.16 2.56
CA ARG A 149 -20.84 -29.91 3.80
C ARG A 149 -19.98 -29.61 5.03
#